data_AF-A0AB37SFL3-F1
#
_entry.id   AF-A0AB37SFL3-F1
#
_cell.length_a   1.000
_cell.length_b   1.000
_cell.length_c   1.000
_cell.angle_alpha   90.00
_cell.angle_beta   90.00
_cell.angle_gamma   90.00
#
_symmetry.space_group_name_H-M   'P 1'
#
loop_
_entity.id
_entity.type
_entity.pdbx_description
1 polymer ?
#
loop_
_entity_poly.entity_id
_entity_poly.type
_entity_poly.pdbx_seq_one_letter_code
_entity_poly.pdbx_strand_id
1 'polypeptide(L)' 'DFCFNGNLIMRATGDRMLLSPPLVISRQEIDELVSKAKKAVDATAQQLGLS' A
#
# COMPACT_ATOMS: atom_id res chain seq x y z
N ASP A 1 -6.23 9.11 0.34
CA ASP A 1 -7.48 8.35 0.64
C ASP A 1 -7.50 6.90 0.16
N PHE A 2 -6.82 6.50 -0.92
CA PHE A 2 -6.85 5.10 -1.41
C PHE A 2 -6.26 4.05 -0.46
N CYS A 3 -5.21 4.38 0.30
CA CYS A 3 -4.63 3.43 1.29
C CYS A 3 -5.59 3.16 2.47
N PHE A 4 -6.31 4.18 2.95
CA PHE A 4 -7.26 4.04 4.05
C PHE A 4 -8.47 3.17 3.69
N ASN A 5 -8.96 3.26 2.46
CA ASN A 5 -10.07 2.43 1.98
C ASN A 5 -9.70 0.94 1.82
N GLY A 6 -8.41 0.61 1.77
CA GLY A 6 -7.89 -0.75 1.64
C GLY A 6 -7.45 -1.40 2.96
N ASN A 7 -7.77 -0.81 4.12
CA ASN A 7 -7.22 -1.22 5.43
C ASN A 7 -5.68 -1.25 5.45
N LEU A 8 -5.04 -0.28 4.77
CA LEU A 8 -3.59 -0.20 4.66
C LEU A 8 -3.11 1.19 5.10
N ILE A 9 -2.31 1.23 6.16
CA ILE A 9 -1.69 2.48 6.61
C ILE A 9 -0.28 2.57 6.04
N MET A 10 -0.06 3.51 5.14
CA MET A 10 1.27 3.83 4.59
C MET A 10 1.61 5.28 4.90
N ARG A 11 2.86 5.55 5.24
CA ARG A 11 3.35 6.91 5.50
C ARG A 11 4.04 7.45 4.25
N ALA A 12 3.48 8.48 3.64
CA ALA A 12 4.16 9.24 2.59
C ALA A 12 5.28 10.10 3.20
N THR A 13 6.45 10.10 2.58
CA THR A 13 7.60 10.96 2.90
C THR A 13 8.17 11.48 1.60
N GLY A 14 7.65 12.62 1.12
CA GLY A 14 7.93 13.13 -0.22
C GLY A 14 7.50 12.12 -1.29
N ASP A 15 8.43 11.71 -2.13
CA ASP A 15 8.19 10.80 -3.26
C ASP A 15 8.22 9.31 -2.88
N ARG A 16 8.31 9.00 -1.58
CA ARG A 16 8.40 7.62 -1.09
C ARG A 16 7.25 7.28 -0.15
N MET A 17 6.78 6.05 -0.25
CA MET A 17 5.79 5.48 0.66
C MET A 17 6.48 4.45 1.55
N LEU A 18 6.39 4.63 2.86
CA LEU A 18 6.97 3.74 3.86
C LEU A 18 5.88 2.91 4.54
N LEU A 19 6.19 1.64 4.79
CA LEU A 19 5.36 0.72 5.53
C LEU A 19 6.22 -0.18 6.41
N SER A 20 5.90 -0.25 7.69
CA SER A 20 6.62 -1.04 8.70
C SER A 20 5.62 -1.94 9.42
N PRO A 21 5.42 -3.20 8.96
CA PRO A 21 4.51 -4.12 9.60
C PRO A 21 5.04 -4.54 10.99
N PRO A 22 4.19 -5.09 11.86
CA PRO A 22 4.62 -5.60 13.16
C PRO A 22 5.57 -6.80 12.99
N LEU A 23 6.53 -6.97 13.91
CA LEU A 23 7.53 -8.04 13.85
C LEU A 23 6.96 -9.46 13.98
N VAL A 24 5.70 -9.57 14.41
CA VAL A 24 4.98 -10.84 14.61
C VAL A 24 4.20 -11.29 13.38
N ILE A 25 4.23 -10.53 12.30
CA ILE A 25 3.45 -10.81 11.07
C ILE A 25 3.90 -12.11 10.40
N SER A 26 2.95 -12.88 9.88
CA SER A 26 3.21 -14.09 9.10
C SER A 26 3.50 -13.76 7.63
N ARG A 27 4.07 -14.73 6.90
CA ARG A 27 4.35 -14.59 5.46
C ARG A 27 3.07 -14.33 4.64
N GLN A 28 1.98 -14.99 5.00
CA GLN A 28 0.71 -14.83 4.30
C GLN A 28 0.13 -13.43 4.48
N GLU A 29 0.23 -12.86 5.68
CA GLU A 29 -0.18 -11.48 5.94
C GLU A 29 0.71 -10.47 5.23
N ILE A 30 2.01 -10.76 5.05
CA ILE A 30 2.91 -9.95 4.21
C ILE A 30 2.42 -9.95 2.76
N ASP A 31 2.08 -11.11 2.19
CA ASP A 31 1.60 -11.20 0.82
C ASP A 31 0.29 -10.42 0.62
N GLU A 32 -0.65 -10.53 1.57
CA GLU A 32 -1.89 -9.75 1.56
C GLU A 32 -1.61 -8.24 1.62
N LEU A 33 -0.68 -7.84 2.50
CA LEU A 33 -0.30 -6.45 2.68
C LEU A 33 0.33 -5.87 1.40
N VAL A 34 1.24 -6.61 0.76
CA VAL A 34 1.89 -6.19 -0.50
C VAL A 34 0.87 -6.12 -1.64
N SER A 35 -0.06 -7.06 -1.71
CA SER A 35 -1.15 -7.06 -2.70
C SER A 35 -2.04 -5.82 -2.55
N LYS A 36 -2.39 -5.44 -1.30
CA LYS A 36 -3.14 -4.21 -1.02
C LYS A 36 -2.34 -2.96 -1.38
N ALA A 37 -1.05 -2.92 -1.06
CA ALA A 37 -0.18 -1.79 -1.39
C ALA A 37 -0.11 -1.58 -2.91
N LYS A 38 0.07 -2.66 -3.67
CA LYS A 38 0.06 -2.61 -5.13
C LYS A 38 -1.25 -2.05 -5.68
N LYS A 39 -2.41 -2.55 -5.21
CA LYS A 39 -3.72 -2.03 -5.64
C LYS A 39 -3.89 -0.53 -5.37
N ALA A 40 -3.41 -0.05 -4.22
CA ALA A 40 -3.49 1.38 -3.90
C ALA A 40 -2.61 2.24 -4.83
N VAL A 41 -1.42 1.75 -5.18
CA VAL A 41 -0.53 2.41 -6.15
C VAL A 41 -1.14 2.37 -7.56
N ASP A 42 -1.65 1.22 -8.00
CA ASP A 42 -2.29 1.05 -9.31
C ASP A 42 -3.51 1.96 -9.44
N ALA A 43 -4.35 2.06 -8.40
CA ALA A 43 -5.49 3.00 -8.39
C ALA A 43 -5.04 4.47 -8.49
N THR A 44 -3.92 4.81 -7.84
CA THR A 44 -3.34 6.15 -7.93
C THR A 44 -2.81 6.42 -9.35
N ALA A 45 -2.14 5.45 -9.97
CA ALA A 45 -1.64 5.54 -11.34
C ALA A 45 -2.80 5.72 -12.35
N GLN A 46 -3.86 4.92 -12.21
CA GLN A 46 -5.06 5.05 -13.04
C GLN A 46 -5.72 6.43 -12.91
N GLN A 47 -5.81 6.97 -11.69
CA GLN A 47 -6.35 8.32 -11.50
C GLN A 47 -5.49 9.40 -12.17
N LEU A 48 -4.18 9.19 -12.25
CA LEU A 48 -3.25 10.09 -12.94
C LEU A 48 -3.19 9.85 -14.46
N GLY A 49 -3.97 8.91 -15.00
CA GLY A 49 -3.99 8.57 -16.43
C GLY A 49 -2.78 7.77 -16.90
N LEU A 50 -2.05 7.16 -15.97
CA LEU A 50 -0.92 6.28 -16.24
C LEU A 50 -1.42 4.83 -16.18
N SER A 51 -1.42 4.14 -17.33
CA SER A 51 -1.84 2.74 -17.45
C SER A 51 -0.76 1.88 -18.08
#